data_AF-A0A7C3TI45-F1
#
_entry.id   AF-A0A7C3TI45-F1
#
_cell.length_a   1.000
_cell.length_b   1.000
_cell.length_c   1.000
_cell.angle_alpha   90.00
_cell.angle_beta   90.00
_cell.angle_gamma   90.00
#
_symmetry.space_group_name_H-M   'P 1'
#
loop_
_entity.id
_entity.type
_entity.pdbx_description
1 polymer ?
#
loop_
_entity_poly.entity_id
_entity_poly.type
_entity_poly.pdbx_seq_one_letter_code
_entity_poly.pdbx_strand_id
1 'polypeptide(L)'
;MASQSWTEIIKERRKSLDAMTPKDRLGYVEGCIQSLLAINQSVNGWMQWLSNPIKMSKFDEEELKTFFDRLKQFAIDFLDFDEKVTEKDERERERERPRIEHFK
;
A
#
# COMPACT_ATOMS: atom_id res chain seq x y z
N MET A 1 -15.66 -20.13 -19.05
CA MET A 1 -15.78 -18.99 -18.12
C MET A 1 -14.93 -17.87 -18.68
N ALA A 2 -15.49 -16.72 -19.03
CA ALA A 2 -14.67 -15.59 -19.48
C ALA A 2 -13.80 -15.14 -18.30
N SER A 3 -12.47 -15.08 -18.48
CA SER A 3 -11.61 -14.50 -17.44
C SER A 3 -11.97 -13.02 -17.30
N GLN A 4 -12.30 -12.57 -16.10
CA GLN A 4 -12.46 -11.15 -15.80
C GLN A 4 -11.25 -10.37 -16.31
N SER A 5 -11.49 -9.21 -16.92
CA SER A 5 -10.42 -8.31 -17.32
C SER A 5 -9.76 -7.70 -16.08
N TRP A 6 -8.45 -7.45 -16.15
CA TRP A 6 -7.72 -6.80 -15.06
C TRP A 6 -8.34 -5.46 -14.64
N THR A 7 -8.89 -4.72 -15.60
CA THR A 7 -9.58 -3.46 -15.36
C THR A 7 -10.85 -3.63 -14.54
N GLU A 8 -11.61 -4.71 -14.74
CA GLU A 8 -12.80 -5.02 -13.92
C GLU A 8 -12.38 -5.34 -12.47
N ILE A 9 -11.32 -6.13 -12.30
CA ILE A 9 -10.79 -6.46 -10.96
C ILE A 9 -10.39 -5.18 -10.19
N ILE A 10 -9.67 -4.26 -10.83
CA ILE A 10 -9.30 -2.98 -10.21
C ILE A 10 -10.55 -2.15 -9.84
N LYS A 11 -11.54 -2.08 -10.74
CA LYS A 11 -12.78 -1.32 -10.50
C LYS A 11 -13.59 -1.89 -9.34
N GLU A 12 -13.72 -3.20 -9.27
CA GLU A 12 -14.42 -3.89 -8.18
C GLU A 12 -13.70 -3.69 -6.85
N ARG A 13 -12.37 -3.81 -6.83
CA ARG A 13 -11.55 -3.58 -5.63
C ARG A 13 -11.69 -2.14 -5.13
N ARG A 14 -11.62 -1.16 -6.04
CA ARG A 14 -11.82 0.27 -5.70
C ARG A 14 -13.21 0.52 -5.13
N LYS A 15 -14.25 0.00 -5.79
CA LYS A 15 -15.64 0.14 -5.32
C LYS A 15 -15.84 -0.47 -3.93
N SER A 16 -15.22 -1.62 -3.67
CA SER A 16 -15.28 -2.28 -2.37
C SER A 16 -14.68 -1.40 -1.27
N LEU A 17 -13.49 -0.83 -1.51
CA LEU A 17 -12.85 0.09 -0.57
C LEU A 17 -13.67 1.38 -0.36
N ASP A 18 -14.17 2.00 -1.44
CA ASP A 18 -14.98 3.22 -1.38
C ASP A 18 -16.28 3.02 -0.56
N ALA A 19 -16.82 1.80 -0.53
CA ALA A 19 -18.04 1.47 0.20
C ALA A 19 -17.82 1.12 1.68
N MET A 20 -16.56 1.00 2.13
CA MET A 20 -16.26 0.63 3.53
C MET A 20 -16.66 1.74 4.49
N THR A 21 -17.48 1.39 5.47
CA THR A 21 -17.93 2.29 6.55
C THR A 21 -17.70 1.64 7.92
N PRO A 22 -16.44 1.56 8.40
CA PRO A 22 -16.14 0.99 9.71
C PRO A 22 -16.90 1.70 10.83
N LYS A 23 -17.49 0.92 11.75
CA LYS A 23 -18.27 1.44 12.89
C LYS A 23 -17.57 1.26 14.23
N ASP A 24 -16.53 0.43 14.27
CA ASP A 24 -15.79 0.10 15.48
C ASP A 24 -14.32 -0.17 15.16
N ARG A 25 -13.52 -0.37 16.22
CA ARG A 25 -12.08 -0.62 16.12
C ARG A 25 -11.72 -1.81 15.24
N LEU A 26 -12.50 -2.89 15.25
CA LEU A 26 -12.20 -4.09 14.45
C LEU A 26 -12.51 -3.83 12.98
N GLY A 27 -13.57 -3.09 12.69
CA GLY A 27 -13.88 -2.61 11.34
C GLY A 27 -12.76 -1.75 10.75
N TYR A 28 -12.12 -0.89 11.55
CA TYR A 28 -10.98 -0.10 11.08
C TYR A 28 -9.76 -0.98 10.79
N VAL A 29 -9.47 -1.96 11.65
CA VAL A 29 -8.38 -2.93 11.41
C VAL A 29 -8.62 -3.71 10.12
N GLU A 30 -9.83 -4.21 9.91
CA GLU A 30 -10.20 -4.91 8.68
C GLU A 30 -10.07 -4.01 7.45
N GLY A 31 -10.50 -2.75 7.54
CA GLY A 31 -10.33 -1.75 6.47
C GLY A 31 -8.86 -1.54 6.09
N CYS A 32 -7.96 -1.47 7.07
CA CYS A 32 -6.52 -1.39 6.83
C CYS A 32 -6.00 -2.64 6.11
N ILE A 33 -6.38 -3.84 6.56
CA ILE A 33 -5.98 -5.11 5.95
C ILE A 33 -6.45 -5.16 4.48
N GLN A 34 -7.71 -4.85 4.22
CA GLN A 34 -8.26 -4.88 2.86
C GLN A 34 -7.62 -3.85 1.93
N SER A 35 -7.25 -2.69 2.46
CA SER A 35 -6.52 -1.64 1.73
C SER A 35 -5.12 -2.12 1.34
N LEU A 36 -4.37 -2.72 2.27
CA LEU A 36 -3.04 -3.28 2.00
C LEU A 36 -3.10 -4.42 0.97
N LEU A 37 -4.11 -5.29 1.06
CA LEU A 37 -4.33 -6.35 0.07
C LEU A 37 -4.62 -5.77 -1.34
N ALA A 38 -5.40 -4.69 -1.42
CA ALA A 38 -5.68 -4.02 -2.69
C ALA A 38 -4.41 -3.39 -3.30
N ILE A 39 -3.59 -2.73 -2.47
CA ILE A 39 -2.31 -2.16 -2.88
C ILE A 39 -1.39 -3.29 -3.40
N ASN A 40 -1.22 -4.37 -2.64
CA ASN A 40 -0.36 -5.49 -3.01
C ASN A 40 -0.81 -6.13 -4.35
N GLN A 41 -2.11 -6.32 -4.56
CA GLN A 41 -2.64 -6.81 -5.83
C GLN A 41 -2.26 -5.87 -7.00
N SER A 42 -2.40 -4.56 -6.81
CA SER A 42 -2.02 -3.57 -7.83
C SER A 42 -0.51 -3.58 -8.11
N VAL A 43 0.31 -3.63 -7.07
CA VAL A 43 1.79 -3.73 -7.16
C VAL A 43 2.19 -4.95 -7.98
N ASN A 44 1.62 -6.13 -7.71
CA ASN A 44 1.90 -7.33 -8.48
C ASN A 44 1.56 -7.17 -9.97
N GLY A 45 0.44 -6.51 -10.30
CA GLY A 45 0.08 -6.20 -11.68
C GLY A 45 1.10 -5.27 -12.37
N TRP A 46 1.56 -4.24 -11.67
CA TRP A 46 2.61 -3.34 -12.16
C TRP A 46 3.93 -4.07 -12.39
N MET A 47 4.35 -4.93 -11.45
CA MET A 47 5.56 -5.73 -11.60
C MET A 47 5.49 -6.65 -12.83
N GLN A 48 4.34 -7.28 -13.10
CA GLN A 48 4.12 -8.08 -14.31
C GLN A 48 4.14 -7.26 -15.60
N TRP A 49 3.70 -5.99 -15.56
CA TRP A 49 3.78 -5.09 -16.71
C TRP A 49 5.22 -4.65 -16.98
N LEU A 50 5.90 -4.12 -15.96
CA LEU A 50 7.26 -3.58 -16.06
C LEU A 50 8.29 -4.66 -16.46
N SER A 51 8.06 -5.91 -16.04
CA SER A 51 8.92 -7.05 -16.41
C SER A 51 8.65 -7.62 -17.82
N ASN A 52 7.67 -7.08 -18.56
CA ASN A 52 7.33 -7.56 -19.90
C ASN A 52 7.79 -6.57 -20.98
N PRO A 53 8.89 -6.84 -21.70
CA PRO A 53 9.43 -5.93 -22.71
C PRO A 53 8.46 -5.63 -23.87
N ILE A 54 7.61 -6.60 -24.25
CA ILE A 54 6.61 -6.42 -25.33
C ILE A 54 5.50 -5.46 -24.91
N LYS A 55 5.16 -5.44 -23.61
CA LYS A 55 4.23 -4.44 -23.08
C LYS A 55 4.91 -3.08 -22.97
N MET A 56 6.14 -3.04 -22.46
CA MET A 56 6.88 -1.79 -22.26
C MET A 56 7.29 -1.11 -23.57
N SER A 57 7.50 -1.87 -24.65
CA SER A 57 7.80 -1.30 -25.98
C SER A 57 6.64 -0.54 -26.61
N LYS A 58 5.45 -0.53 -25.99
CA LYS A 58 4.26 0.20 -26.46
C LYS A 58 4.16 1.60 -25.89
N PHE A 59 5.00 1.94 -24.91
CA PHE A 59 5.01 3.24 -24.24
C PHE A 59 6.27 4.00 -24.62
N ASP A 60 6.14 5.30 -24.81
CA ASP A 60 7.28 6.18 -25.05
C ASP A 60 7.98 6.62 -23.75
N GLU A 61 9.10 7.33 -23.89
CA GLU A 61 9.88 7.79 -22.73
C GLU A 61 9.10 8.76 -21.83
N GLU A 62 8.25 9.63 -22.39
CA GLU A 62 7.46 10.59 -21.61
C GLU A 62 6.36 9.89 -20.80
N GLU A 63 5.71 8.88 -21.37
CA GLU A 63 4.76 8.01 -20.69
C GLU A 63 5.43 7.23 -19.56
N LEU A 64 6.59 6.62 -19.82
CA LEU A 64 7.36 5.89 -18.81
C LEU A 64 7.83 6.80 -17.67
N LYS A 65 8.28 8.02 -17.99
CA LYS A 65 8.63 9.04 -16.99
C LYS A 65 7.42 9.41 -16.13
N THR A 66 6.25 9.57 -16.75
CA THR A 66 4.99 9.85 -16.04
C THR A 66 4.62 8.70 -15.08
N PHE A 67 4.78 7.45 -15.51
CA PHE A 67 4.55 6.29 -14.64
C PHE A 67 5.51 6.28 -13.46
N PHE A 68 6.80 6.48 -13.73
CA PHE A 68 7.84 6.54 -12.69
C PHE A 68 7.53 7.62 -11.65
N ASP A 69 7.27 8.86 -12.08
CA ASP A 69 7.05 9.96 -11.15
C ASP A 69 5.81 9.72 -10.27
N ARG A 70 4.74 9.13 -10.82
CA ARG A 70 3.54 8.77 -10.05
C ARG A 70 3.79 7.64 -9.06
N LEU A 71 4.41 6.55 -9.50
CA LEU A 71 4.72 5.40 -8.63
C LEU A 71 5.69 5.79 -7.51
N LYS A 72 6.70 6.61 -7.82
CA LYS A 72 7.63 7.17 -6.85
C LYS A 72 6.90 8.00 -5.79
N GLN A 73 5.99 8.89 -6.20
CA GLN A 73 5.24 9.69 -5.24
C GLN A 73 4.38 8.82 -4.32
N PHE A 74 3.66 7.82 -4.86
CA PHE A 74 2.88 6.90 -4.03
C PHE A 74 3.75 6.12 -3.05
N ALA A 75 4.95 5.69 -3.46
CA ALA A 75 5.88 4.99 -2.59
C ALA A 75 6.38 5.89 -1.45
N ILE A 76 6.74 7.14 -1.75
CA ILE A 76 7.15 8.12 -0.74
C ILE A 76 6.01 8.38 0.25
N ASP A 77 4.81 8.69 -0.24
CA ASP A 77 3.65 8.98 0.61
C ASP A 77 3.32 7.79 1.54
N PHE A 78 3.46 6.56 1.05
CA PHE A 78 3.22 5.36 1.83
C PHE A 78 4.31 5.12 2.89
N LEU A 79 5.58 5.34 2.54
CA LEU A 79 6.71 5.23 3.48
C LEU A 79 6.65 6.31 4.57
N ASP A 80 6.30 7.54 4.22
CA ASP A 80 6.11 8.63 5.18
C ASP A 80 4.99 8.32 6.20
N PHE A 81 3.93 7.63 5.76
CA PHE A 81 2.88 7.17 6.65
C PHE A 81 3.39 6.04 7.57
N ASP A 82 4.07 5.05 7.01
CA ASP A 82 4.61 3.91 7.74
C ASP A 82 5.63 4.33 8.82
N GLU A 83 6.55 5.23 8.46
CA GLU A 83 7.54 5.81 9.39
C GLU A 83 6.85 6.47 10.58
N LYS A 84 5.88 7.37 10.34
CA LYS A 84 5.17 8.09 11.41
C LYS A 84 4.46 7.16 12.38
N VAL A 85 3.83 6.10 11.87
CA VAL A 85 3.12 5.12 12.71
C VAL A 85 4.11 4.27 13.50
N THR A 86 5.17 3.79 12.85
CA THR A 86 6.19 2.94 13.47
C THR A 86 6.95 3.68 14.56
N GLU A 87 7.39 4.92 14.31
CA GLU A 87 8.06 5.73 15.32
C GLU A 87 7.18 5.96 16.57
N LYS A 88 5.86 6.10 16.38
CA LYS A 88 4.95 6.28 17.51
C LYS A 88 4.96 5.03 18.41
N ASP A 89 4.83 3.86 17.80
CA ASP A 89 4.86 2.57 18.50
C ASP A 89 6.22 2.33 19.18
N GLU A 90 7.34 2.66 18.52
CA GLU A 90 8.67 2.60 19.12
C GLU A 90 8.82 3.52 20.35
N ARG A 91 8.33 4.76 20.27
CA ARG A 91 8.33 5.70 21.41
C ARG A 91 7.46 5.21 22.56
N GLU A 92 6.32 4.58 22.29
CA GLU A 92 5.45 4.00 23.31
C GLU A 92 6.14 2.82 24.01
N ARG A 93 6.75 1.91 23.24
CA ARG A 93 7.55 0.80 23.80
C ARG A 93 8.70 1.27 24.68
N GLU A 94 9.41 2.33 24.30
CA GLU A 94 10.52 2.86 25.10
C GLU A 94 10.04 3.45 26.44
N ARG A 95 8.85 4.07 26.47
CA ARG A 95 8.24 4.58 27.72
C ARG A 95 7.82 3.46 28.66
N GLU A 96 7.40 2.32 28.12
CA GLU A 96 6.97 1.15 28.88
C GLU A 96 8.14 0.30 29.39
N ARG A 97 9.38 0.55 28.93
CA ARG A 97 10.56 -0.14 29.46
C ARG A 97 10.73 0.18 30.95
N PRO A 98 10.75 -0.82 31.84
CA PRO A 98 11.02 -0.58 33.25
C PRO A 98 12.41 0.04 33.38
N ARG A 99 12.52 1.17 34.10
CA ARG A 99 13.81 1.68 34.53
C ARG A 99 14.40 0.65 35.49
N ILE A 100 15.33 -0.15 35.00
CA ILE A 100 16.16 -0.99 35.86
C ILE A 100 17.05 -0.01 36.63
N GLU A 101 16.61 0.42 37.80
CA GLU A 101 17.48 1.11 38.74
C GLU A 101 18.51 0.09 39.22
N HIS A 102 19.74 0.23 38.73
CA HIS A 102 20.89 -0.42 39.34
C HIS A 102 21.06 0.19 40.73
N PHE A 103 20.51 -0.48 41.74
CA PHE A 103 20.90 -0.28 43.13
C PHE A 103 22.41 -0.53 43.22
N LYS A 104 23.16 0.54 43.50
CA LYS A 104 24.58 0.49 43.84
C LYS A 104 24.76 0.08 45.29
#